data_AF-A0A251ZX11-F1
#
_entry.id   AF-A0A251ZX11-F1
#
_cell.length_a   1.000
_cell.length_b   1.000
_cell.length_c   1.000
_cell.angle_alpha   90.00
_cell.angle_beta   90.00
_cell.angle_gamma   90.00
#
_symmetry.space_group_name_H-M   'P 1'
#
loop_
_entity.id
_entity.type
_entity.pdbx_description
1 polymer ?
#
loop_
_entity_poly.entity_id
_entity_poly.type
_entity_poly.pdbx_seq_one_letter_code
_entity_poly.pdbx_strand_id
1 'polypeptide(L)'
;MFFRYIIRFIALYCLVFASVIALAKDPVSACNNQGFLQAQQIFKNNSYFPSKADVPVHVCGKVIALSKARYTRSGEHGYFYLNIGSGVSIRIVSNLDEMNAPSWPWVHKGDYVEVVGRYYYDNPRRQGVDWTHKGTSRKWPHSGYVMINGVKYD
;
A
#
# COMPACT_ATOMS: atom_id res chain seq x y z
N MET A 1 11.01 76.30 24.35
CA MET A 1 12.13 75.73 23.57
C MET A 1 12.63 74.51 24.32
N PHE A 2 12.06 73.34 24.04
CA PHE A 2 12.46 72.37 23.01
C PHE A 2 13.70 71.54 23.40
N PHE A 3 13.44 70.22 23.44
CA PHE A 3 14.30 69.10 23.08
C PHE A 3 14.89 68.20 24.18
N ARG A 4 14.19 67.06 24.33
CA ARG A 4 14.69 65.68 24.17
C ARG A 4 15.73 65.18 25.18
N TYR A 5 15.33 64.25 26.06
CA TYR A 5 16.09 63.01 26.25
C TYR A 5 15.15 61.82 26.43
N ILE A 6 15.39 60.81 25.61
CA ILE A 6 14.56 59.65 25.33
C ILE A 6 14.78 58.59 26.41
N ILE A 7 13.70 58.20 27.09
CA ILE A 7 13.63 57.02 27.96
C ILE A 7 13.87 55.78 27.08
N ARG A 8 14.99 55.09 27.29
CA ARG A 8 15.24 53.79 26.64
C ARG A 8 14.44 52.71 27.37
N PHE A 9 13.32 52.35 26.77
CA PHE A 9 12.61 51.09 26.98
C PHE A 9 13.54 49.90 26.70
N ILE A 10 13.66 48.98 27.64
CA ILE A 10 14.10 47.60 27.37
C ILE A 10 12.94 46.71 27.82
N ALA A 11 12.05 46.40 26.87
CA ALA A 11 11.01 45.41 27.05
C ALA A 11 11.65 44.01 27.00
N LEU A 12 11.53 43.28 28.11
CA LEU A 12 11.99 41.90 28.24
C LEU A 12 11.12 41.01 27.35
N TYR A 13 11.68 40.54 26.25
CA TYR A 13 11.08 39.58 25.34
C TYR A 13 11.00 38.20 26.02
N CYS A 14 9.81 37.67 26.23
CA CYS A 14 9.60 36.27 26.59
C CYS A 14 8.75 35.61 25.49
N LEU A 15 9.40 35.18 24.41
CA LEU A 15 8.79 34.35 23.38
C LEU A 15 8.79 32.90 23.88
N VAL A 16 7.65 32.46 24.39
CA VAL A 16 7.41 31.04 24.64
C VAL A 16 7.18 30.36 23.28
N PHE A 17 8.22 29.75 22.74
CA PHE A 17 8.09 28.86 21.60
C PHE A 17 7.40 27.57 22.06
N ALA A 18 6.10 27.47 21.84
CA ALA A 18 5.41 26.19 21.88
C ALA A 18 5.86 25.36 20.66
N SER A 19 6.78 24.44 20.88
CA SER A 19 7.15 23.44 19.87
C SER A 19 5.97 22.49 19.69
N VAL A 20 5.14 22.73 18.67
CA VAL A 20 4.18 21.73 18.21
C VAL A 20 5.01 20.61 17.58
N ILE A 21 5.03 19.45 18.22
CA ILE A 21 5.65 18.25 17.68
C ILE A 21 4.77 17.81 16.51
N ALA A 22 5.17 18.13 15.29
CA ALA A 22 4.56 17.57 14.09
C ALA A 22 4.81 16.06 14.14
N LEU A 23 3.75 15.28 14.33
CA LEU A 23 3.78 13.83 14.21
C LEU A 23 4.07 13.52 12.72
N ALA A 24 5.32 13.16 12.42
CA ALA A 24 5.69 12.67 11.11
C ALA A 24 4.93 11.35 10.87
N LYS A 25 3.85 11.42 10.10
CA LYS A 25 3.26 10.25 9.46
C LYS A 25 4.24 9.85 8.37
N ASP A 26 4.89 8.70 8.52
CA ASP A 26 5.73 8.11 7.47
C ASP A 26 4.99 8.23 6.12
N PRO A 27 5.66 8.68 5.04
CA PRO A 27 5.08 8.62 3.71
C PRO A 27 5.09 7.16 3.27
N VAL A 28 4.14 6.38 3.79
CA VAL A 28 3.61 5.23 3.05
C VAL A 28 3.22 5.83 1.70
N SER A 29 3.94 5.48 0.64
CA SER A 29 3.71 6.03 -0.69
C SER A 29 2.22 5.92 -0.97
N ALA A 30 1.56 7.03 -1.29
CA ALA A 30 0.10 7.04 -1.38
C ALA A 30 -0.39 5.94 -2.33
N CYS A 31 -1.53 5.31 -1.99
CA CYS A 31 -2.19 4.36 -2.89
C CYS A 31 -2.25 4.91 -4.32
N ASN A 32 -1.91 4.06 -5.31
CA ASN A 32 -1.86 4.44 -6.71
C ASN A 32 -2.62 3.44 -7.61
N ASN A 33 -3.95 3.43 -7.49
CA ASN A 33 -4.81 2.64 -8.36
C ASN A 33 -4.60 2.99 -9.85
N GLN A 34 -4.30 4.26 -10.17
CA GLN A 34 -4.08 4.67 -11.55
C GLN A 34 -2.83 4.02 -12.15
N GLY A 35 -1.74 3.92 -11.38
CA GLY A 35 -0.53 3.20 -11.79
C GLY A 35 -0.79 1.71 -12.04
N PHE A 36 -1.59 1.08 -11.19
CA PHE A 36 -2.05 -0.30 -11.42
C PHE A 36 -2.87 -0.42 -12.72
N LEU A 37 -3.83 0.48 -12.96
CA LEU A 37 -4.66 0.45 -14.17
C LEU A 37 -3.84 0.65 -15.44
N GLN A 38 -2.83 1.53 -15.39
CA GLN A 38 -1.87 1.71 -16.48
C GLN A 38 -1.07 0.43 -16.73
N ALA A 39 -0.50 -0.18 -15.67
CA ALA A 39 0.21 -1.45 -15.79
C ALA A 39 -0.68 -2.54 -16.41
N GLN A 40 -1.91 -2.69 -15.92
CA GLN A 40 -2.88 -3.65 -16.46
C GLN A 40 -3.17 -3.40 -17.96
N GLN A 41 -3.31 -2.15 -18.38
CA GLN A 41 -3.56 -1.82 -19.78
C GLN A 41 -2.36 -2.12 -20.67
N ILE A 42 -1.15 -1.84 -20.19
CA ILE A 42 0.10 -2.14 -20.90
C ILE A 42 0.23 -3.66 -21.11
N PHE A 43 -0.01 -4.49 -20.08
CA PHE A 43 -0.01 -5.95 -20.23
C PHE A 43 -1.09 -6.45 -21.19
N LYS A 44 -2.33 -5.94 -21.07
CA LYS A 44 -3.44 -6.32 -21.96
C LYS A 44 -3.12 -6.03 -23.43
N ASN A 45 -2.43 -4.93 -23.69
CA ASN A 45 -2.07 -4.49 -25.04
C ASN A 45 -0.77 -5.15 -25.56
N ASN A 46 -0.16 -6.08 -24.82
CA ASN A 46 1.18 -6.63 -25.09
C ASN A 46 2.23 -5.54 -25.40
N SER A 47 2.02 -4.34 -24.87
CA SER A 47 2.86 -3.18 -25.14
C SER A 47 3.99 -3.17 -24.12
N TYR A 48 5.20 -2.86 -24.55
CA TYR A 48 6.41 -2.60 -23.74
C TYR A 48 6.41 -3.12 -22.28
N PHE A 49 6.32 -4.44 -22.12
CA PHE A 49 6.94 -5.19 -21.04
C PHE A 49 7.50 -6.43 -21.71
N PRO A 50 8.80 -6.78 -21.54
CA PRO A 50 9.26 -8.07 -22.01
C PRO A 50 8.31 -9.13 -21.45
N SER A 51 7.82 -10.03 -22.30
CA SER A 51 6.79 -11.01 -21.95
C SER A 51 7.06 -11.58 -20.55
N LYS A 52 6.17 -11.33 -19.59
CA LYS A 52 6.27 -11.68 -18.15
C LYS A 52 7.00 -10.70 -17.21
N ALA A 53 7.07 -9.40 -17.51
CA ALA A 53 7.56 -8.46 -16.50
C ALA A 53 6.57 -8.42 -15.34
N ASP A 54 6.98 -8.82 -14.15
CA ASP A 54 6.22 -8.55 -12.93
C ASP A 54 6.44 -7.08 -12.54
N VAL A 55 5.42 -6.37 -12.02
CA VAL A 55 5.56 -4.94 -11.66
C VAL A 55 5.09 -4.63 -10.25
N PRO A 56 5.84 -3.80 -9.49
CA PRO A 56 5.44 -3.44 -8.14
C PRO A 56 4.23 -2.52 -8.22
N VAL A 57 3.21 -2.79 -7.41
CA VAL A 57 1.99 -1.98 -7.36
C VAL A 57 1.60 -1.65 -5.94
N HIS A 58 0.92 -0.51 -5.78
CA HIS A 58 0.22 -0.14 -4.57
C HIS A 58 -1.25 0.10 -4.91
N VAL A 59 -2.12 -0.83 -4.55
CA VAL A 59 -3.57 -0.76 -4.79
C VAL A 59 -4.34 -0.58 -3.49
N CYS A 60 -5.46 0.12 -3.55
CA CYS A 60 -6.37 0.26 -2.42
C CYS A 60 -7.82 0.14 -2.87
N GLY A 61 -8.67 -0.35 -1.98
CA GLY A 61 -10.06 -0.58 -2.32
C GLY A 61 -10.84 -1.31 -1.26
N LYS A 62 -12.08 -1.66 -1.61
CA LYS A 62 -12.96 -2.43 -0.73
C LYS A 62 -12.89 -3.92 -1.07
N VAL A 63 -12.81 -4.75 -0.04
CA VAL A 63 -12.92 -6.20 -0.19
C VAL A 63 -14.34 -6.57 -0.58
N ILE A 64 -14.50 -7.20 -1.74
CA ILE A 64 -15.81 -7.60 -2.27
C ILE A 64 -16.06 -9.10 -2.15
N ALA A 65 -15.00 -9.90 -2.09
CA ALA A 65 -15.10 -11.35 -1.99
C ALA A 65 -13.84 -11.96 -1.36
N LEU A 66 -14.03 -13.14 -0.78
CA LEU A 66 -12.98 -14.00 -0.25
C LEU A 66 -13.15 -15.39 -0.82
N SER A 67 -12.07 -16.15 -0.89
CA SER A 67 -12.10 -17.59 -1.17
C SER A 67 -11.53 -18.36 0.01
N LYS A 68 -11.83 -19.66 0.06
CA LYS A 68 -11.14 -20.57 0.97
C LYS A 68 -9.64 -20.53 0.69
N ALA A 69 -8.85 -20.64 1.76
CA ALA A 69 -7.42 -20.85 1.63
C ALA A 69 -7.15 -22.14 0.85
N ARG A 70 -6.01 -22.20 0.15
CA ARG A 70 -5.59 -23.37 -0.61
C ARG A 70 -4.12 -23.62 -0.42
N TYR A 71 -3.79 -24.89 -0.17
CA TYR A 71 -2.42 -25.35 -0.22
C TYR A 71 -1.95 -25.55 -1.66
N THR A 72 -0.75 -25.07 -1.96
CA THR A 72 -0.08 -25.22 -3.26
C THR A 72 1.34 -25.74 -3.04
N ARG A 73 2.11 -25.89 -4.12
CA ARG A 73 3.52 -26.30 -4.02
C ARG A 73 4.39 -25.30 -3.25
N SER A 74 3.98 -24.04 -3.18
CA SER A 74 4.69 -22.96 -2.50
C SER A 74 4.02 -22.54 -1.20
N GLY A 75 3.23 -23.42 -0.57
CA GLY A 75 2.62 -23.15 0.73
C GLY A 75 1.11 -22.90 0.70
N GLU A 76 0.57 -22.47 1.83
CA GLU A 76 -0.83 -22.10 2.01
C GLU A 76 -1.12 -20.65 1.58
N HIS A 77 -2.16 -20.46 0.77
CA HIS A 77 -2.53 -19.15 0.23
C HIS A 77 -3.96 -18.77 0.54
N GLY A 78 -4.15 -17.59 1.13
CA GLY A 78 -5.41 -16.89 1.25
C GLY A 78 -5.70 -16.04 0.02
N TYR A 79 -6.97 -15.91 -0.35
CA TYR A 79 -7.36 -15.12 -1.52
C TYR A 79 -8.55 -14.23 -1.21
N PHE A 80 -8.42 -12.96 -1.55
CA PHE A 80 -9.53 -12.01 -1.53
C PHE A 80 -9.52 -11.14 -2.78
N TYR A 81 -10.64 -10.46 -3.05
CA TYR A 81 -10.82 -9.62 -4.22
C TYR A 81 -11.10 -8.20 -3.78
N LEU A 82 -10.35 -7.27 -4.35
CA LEU A 82 -10.54 -5.84 -4.14
C LEU A 82 -11.25 -5.22 -5.31
N ASN A 83 -12.29 -4.45 -5.02
CA ASN A 83 -12.79 -3.43 -5.93
C ASN A 83 -11.95 -2.17 -5.72
N ILE A 84 -11.18 -1.81 -6.73
CA ILE A 84 -10.28 -0.65 -6.72
C ILE A 84 -10.88 0.58 -7.43
N GLY A 85 -12.15 0.49 -7.82
CA GLY A 85 -12.85 1.51 -8.61
C GLY A 85 -12.84 1.23 -10.11
N SER A 86 -13.49 2.11 -10.88
CA SER A 86 -13.52 2.07 -12.35
C SER A 86 -14.04 0.75 -12.96
N GLY A 87 -14.90 0.03 -12.21
CA GLY A 87 -15.40 -1.29 -12.61
C GLY A 87 -14.35 -2.40 -12.58
N VAL A 88 -13.17 -2.14 -12.00
CA VAL A 88 -12.07 -3.10 -11.94
C VAL A 88 -12.00 -3.74 -10.56
N SER A 89 -11.85 -5.07 -10.57
CA SER A 89 -11.45 -5.81 -9.38
C SER A 89 -10.19 -6.62 -9.64
N ILE A 90 -9.43 -6.87 -8.57
CA ILE A 90 -8.19 -7.63 -8.63
C ILE A 90 -8.12 -8.62 -7.48
N ARG A 91 -7.61 -9.82 -7.76
CA ARG A 91 -7.33 -10.82 -6.74
C ARG A 91 -6.05 -10.46 -6.00
N ILE A 92 -6.09 -10.53 -4.69
CA ILE A 92 -4.91 -10.47 -3.82
C ILE A 92 -4.61 -11.88 -3.33
N VAL A 93 -3.33 -12.25 -3.36
CA VAL A 93 -2.80 -13.54 -2.94
C VAL A 93 -1.93 -13.31 -1.72
N SER A 94 -2.37 -13.83 -0.59
CA SER A 94 -1.68 -13.74 0.69
C SER A 94 -1.02 -15.07 0.99
N ASN A 95 0.31 -15.13 1.04
CA ASN A 95 1.03 -16.31 1.49
C ASN A 95 0.90 -16.41 3.02
N LEU A 96 0.07 -17.33 3.48
CA LEU A 96 -0.27 -17.47 4.91
C LEU A 96 0.89 -18.08 5.72
N ASP A 97 1.82 -18.75 5.05
CA ASP A 97 3.01 -19.31 5.71
C ASP A 97 4.05 -18.23 6.02
N GLU A 98 4.03 -17.11 5.30
CA GLU A 98 5.02 -16.03 5.42
C GLU A 98 4.49 -14.76 6.07
N MET A 99 3.20 -14.45 5.86
CA MET A 99 2.58 -13.27 6.43
C MET A 99 2.42 -13.39 7.94
N ASN A 100 2.85 -12.36 8.66
CA ASN A 100 2.50 -12.12 10.05
C ASN A 100 1.05 -11.61 10.14
N ALA A 101 0.11 -12.55 10.06
CA ALA A 101 -1.32 -12.29 10.18
C ALA A 101 -2.01 -13.35 11.06
N PRO A 102 -3.21 -13.06 11.61
CA PRO A 102 -4.03 -14.06 12.27
C PRO A 102 -4.42 -15.21 11.33
N SER A 103 -5.05 -16.25 11.89
CA SER A 103 -5.59 -17.36 11.09
C SER A 103 -6.55 -16.85 10.00
N TRP A 104 -6.42 -17.38 8.79
CA TRP A 104 -7.32 -17.04 7.70
C TRP A 104 -8.77 -17.48 8.00
N PRO A 105 -9.78 -16.64 7.69
CA PRO A 105 -9.68 -15.31 7.13
C PRO A 105 -9.42 -14.23 8.20
N TRP A 106 -8.39 -13.43 7.99
CA TRP A 106 -8.08 -12.24 8.81
C TRP A 106 -8.55 -10.92 8.17
N VAL A 107 -9.07 -11.00 6.95
CA VAL A 107 -9.70 -9.92 6.19
C VAL A 107 -11.18 -10.26 5.99
N HIS A 108 -12.04 -9.25 5.84
CA HIS A 108 -13.48 -9.41 5.72
C HIS A 108 -14.06 -8.62 4.54
N LYS A 109 -15.22 -9.05 4.04
CA LYS A 109 -15.97 -8.26 3.04
C LYS A 109 -16.33 -6.90 3.63
N GLY A 110 -16.14 -5.84 2.84
CA GLY A 110 -16.41 -4.48 3.25
C GLY A 110 -15.19 -3.74 3.80
N ASP A 111 -14.15 -4.47 4.22
CA ASP A 111 -12.89 -3.85 4.69
C ASP A 111 -12.30 -2.97 3.60
N TYR A 112 -11.85 -1.78 3.99
CA TYR A 112 -10.99 -0.97 3.16
C TYR A 112 -9.54 -1.38 3.41
N VAL A 113 -8.83 -1.71 2.35
CA VAL A 113 -7.46 -2.20 2.45
C VAL A 113 -6.55 -1.50 1.47
N GLU A 114 -5.28 -1.42 1.86
CA GLU A 114 -4.15 -1.01 1.03
C GLU A 114 -3.24 -2.22 0.85
N VAL A 115 -2.76 -2.47 -0.36
CA VAL A 115 -1.91 -3.62 -0.69
C VAL A 115 -0.73 -3.15 -1.51
N VAL A 116 0.46 -3.47 -1.01
CA VAL A 116 1.69 -3.40 -1.80
C VAL A 116 2.13 -4.82 -2.12
N GLY A 117 2.49 -5.04 -3.37
CA GLY A 117 2.97 -6.34 -3.81
C GLY A 117 3.34 -6.35 -5.27
N ARG A 118 3.40 -7.55 -5.80
CA ARG A 118 3.76 -7.82 -7.19
C ARG A 118 2.51 -8.06 -8.01
N TYR A 119 2.28 -7.23 -9.01
CA TYR A 119 1.24 -7.49 -10.00
C TYR A 119 1.76 -8.47 -11.05
N TYR A 120 1.15 -9.66 -11.08
CA TYR A 120 1.37 -10.65 -12.12
C TYR A 120 0.21 -10.66 -13.11
N TYR A 121 0.52 -10.83 -14.39
CA TYR A 121 -0.46 -10.94 -15.46
C TYR A 121 -0.10 -12.08 -16.41
N ASP A 122 -0.84 -13.19 -16.32
CA ASP A 122 -0.70 -14.28 -17.28
C ASP A 122 -1.68 -14.12 -18.46
N ASN A 123 -2.91 -13.69 -18.18
CA ASN A 123 -3.97 -13.39 -19.15
C ASN A 123 -5.13 -12.64 -18.45
N PRO A 124 -6.15 -12.13 -19.18
CA PRO A 124 -7.23 -11.36 -18.58
C PRO A 124 -7.98 -12.07 -17.43
N ARG A 125 -8.03 -13.41 -17.46
CA ARG A 125 -8.72 -14.24 -16.45
C ARG A 125 -7.78 -14.78 -15.36
N ARG A 126 -6.47 -14.58 -15.49
CA ARG A 126 -5.45 -15.07 -14.57
C ARG A 126 -4.40 -13.98 -14.32
N GLN A 127 -4.73 -13.14 -13.34
CA GLN A 127 -3.93 -12.01 -12.90
C GLN A 127 -4.23 -11.77 -11.41
N GLY A 128 -3.33 -11.07 -10.72
CA GLY A 128 -3.47 -10.79 -9.30
C GLY A 128 -2.29 -10.03 -8.73
N VAL A 129 -2.38 -9.67 -7.46
CA VAL A 129 -1.27 -9.12 -6.68
C VAL A 129 -0.83 -10.19 -5.69
N ASP A 130 0.40 -10.68 -5.82
CA ASP A 130 1.03 -11.58 -4.85
C ASP A 130 2.22 -10.90 -4.17
N TRP A 131 3.05 -11.66 -3.46
CA TRP A 131 4.19 -11.12 -2.71
C TRP A 131 3.77 -10.03 -1.71
N THR A 132 2.59 -10.17 -1.11
CA THR A 132 2.05 -9.24 -0.11
C THR A 132 2.60 -9.53 1.29
N HIS A 133 3.90 -9.78 1.37
CA HIS A 133 4.64 -10.13 2.58
C HIS A 133 6.04 -9.49 2.53
N LYS A 134 6.72 -9.42 3.66
CA LYS A 134 8.05 -8.80 3.82
C LYS A 134 9.17 -9.51 3.04
N GLY A 135 8.90 -10.69 2.48
CA GLY A 135 9.88 -11.49 1.75
C GLY A 135 10.44 -10.76 0.53
N THR A 136 11.75 -10.90 0.32
CA THR A 136 12.45 -10.40 -0.88
C THR A 136 13.27 -11.53 -1.53
N SER A 137 13.59 -11.41 -2.82
CA SER A 137 14.55 -12.29 -3.49
C SER A 137 15.37 -11.54 -4.54
N ARG A 138 16.41 -12.19 -5.07
CA ARG A 138 17.17 -11.65 -6.20
C ARG A 138 16.31 -11.38 -7.44
N LYS A 139 15.21 -12.12 -7.64
CA LYS A 139 14.29 -11.93 -8.78
C LYS A 139 13.23 -10.87 -8.49
N TRP A 140 13.06 -10.49 -7.23
CA TRP A 140 12.07 -9.51 -6.81
C TRP A 140 12.54 -8.84 -5.51
N PRO A 141 13.11 -7.63 -5.60
CA PRO A 141 13.71 -6.96 -4.44
C PRO A 141 12.70 -6.20 -3.57
N HIS A 142 11.42 -6.21 -3.92
CA HIS A 142 10.41 -5.39 -3.23
C HIS A 142 9.64 -6.21 -2.20
N SER A 143 9.64 -5.78 -0.94
CA SER A 143 8.70 -6.31 0.06
C SER A 143 7.28 -5.84 -0.24
N GLY A 144 6.28 -6.67 0.06
CA GLY A 144 4.87 -6.27 0.06
C GLY A 144 4.25 -6.29 1.45
N TYR A 145 2.97 -5.94 1.51
CA TYR A 145 2.14 -5.98 2.70
C TYR A 145 0.66 -5.82 2.34
N VAL A 146 -0.21 -6.14 3.29
CA VAL A 146 -1.62 -5.75 3.31
C VAL A 146 -1.88 -4.90 4.54
N MET A 147 -2.53 -3.76 4.40
CA MET A 147 -2.91 -2.88 5.49
C MET A 147 -4.43 -2.77 5.58
N ILE A 148 -4.99 -3.00 6.76
CA ILE A 148 -6.43 -2.91 7.05
C ILE A 148 -6.61 -1.98 8.25
N ASN A 149 -7.35 -0.88 8.08
CA ASN A 149 -7.61 0.09 9.16
C ASN A 149 -6.34 0.54 9.91
N GLY A 150 -5.21 0.70 9.20
CA GLY A 150 -3.92 1.10 9.77
C GLY A 150 -3.09 -0.04 10.38
N VAL A 151 -3.61 -1.27 10.44
CA VAL A 151 -2.85 -2.46 10.85
C VAL A 151 -2.19 -3.07 9.63
N LYS A 152 -0.86 -3.18 9.65
CA LYS A 152 -0.05 -3.78 8.58
C LYS A 152 0.19 -5.26 8.86
N TYR A 153 -0.02 -6.08 7.83
CA TYR A 153 0.28 -7.51 7.79
C TYR A 153 1.32 -7.74 6.67
N ASP A 154 2.47 -8.32 7.01
CA ASP A 154 3.57 -8.60 6.08
C ASP A 154 4.35 -9.85 6.47
#